data_AF-A0A8T7HYK4-F1
#
_entry.id   AF-A0A8T7HYK4-F1
#
_cell.length_a   1.000
_cell.length_b   1.000
_cell.length_c   1.000
_cell.angle_alpha   90.00
_cell.angle_beta   90.00
_cell.angle_gamma   90.00
#
_symmetry.space_group_name_H-M   'P 1'
#
loop_
_entity.id
_entity.type
_entity.pdbx_description
1 polymer ?
#
loop_
_entity_poly.entity_id
_entity_poly.type
_entity_poly.pdbx_seq_one_letter_code
_entity_poly.pdbx_strand_id
1 'polypeptide(L)'
;MSLHFCIFSFNRGRFLNHCVTSIERLAPGYPITIVDDNSDDPDTQQVLSSLADRHQVVQPAKEEGASKHGGLYHNMQVAFERLPETALACFIQDDMQLVRALNTADIADIQGYFSANQDCAILHPAFLKASNRKRDQQSMTWSETEKCYRRAETGASAGVYYSDVSIFHVARLRQHNWRFDQGEKNNEKQARQLFQPMGFLANPFVMWLPNVSAYRGKTKTLGLRIAEQVSKSGFYPIAEMTESQSTLLQQRDRTATLPVAEDFLTLVNPGELAKPWFFYPLEKRKILRQLDRIELKLTRLFK
;
A
#
# COMPACT_ATOMS: atom_id res chain seq x y z
N MET A 1 -0.16 20.79 -8.42
CA MET A 1 0.58 19.61 -7.91
C MET A 1 0.21 18.41 -8.76
N SER A 2 1.16 17.55 -9.14
CA SER A 2 0.87 16.35 -9.96
C SER A 2 1.00 15.09 -9.13
N LEU A 3 0.14 14.11 -9.35
CA LEU A 3 0.25 12.80 -8.70
C LEU A 3 1.38 11.99 -9.34
N HIS A 4 2.18 11.29 -8.55
CA HIS A 4 3.26 10.42 -9.03
C HIS A 4 3.20 9.08 -8.30
N PHE A 5 3.09 7.97 -9.03
CA PHE A 5 3.03 6.63 -8.44
C PHE A 5 4.44 6.08 -8.19
N CYS A 6 4.73 5.70 -6.94
CA CYS A 6 5.95 4.98 -6.59
C CYS A 6 5.58 3.56 -6.14
N ILE A 7 6.11 2.57 -6.85
CA ILE A 7 5.80 1.16 -6.63
C ILE A 7 7.04 0.47 -6.05
N PHE A 8 6.91 -0.10 -4.86
CA PHE A 8 7.99 -0.84 -4.20
C PHE A 8 7.85 -2.33 -4.48
N SER A 9 8.90 -2.95 -5.03
CA SER A 9 8.85 -4.35 -5.45
C SER A 9 10.03 -5.19 -4.96
N PHE A 10 9.76 -6.48 -4.73
CA PHE A 10 10.80 -7.48 -4.52
C PHE A 10 10.29 -8.90 -4.85
N ASN A 11 10.92 -9.54 -5.84
CA ASN A 11 10.73 -10.91 -6.27
C ASN A 11 9.26 -11.32 -6.56
N ARG A 12 8.54 -10.47 -7.30
CA ARG A 12 7.11 -10.63 -7.62
C ARG A 12 6.73 -10.09 -9.01
N GLY A 13 7.47 -10.45 -10.05
CA GLY A 13 7.29 -9.98 -11.44
C GLY A 13 5.83 -9.94 -11.90
N ARG A 14 5.12 -11.06 -11.78
CA ARG A 14 3.67 -11.12 -12.10
C ARG A 14 2.82 -10.07 -11.36
N PHE A 15 3.06 -9.84 -10.07
CA PHE A 15 2.29 -8.88 -9.27
C PHE A 15 2.64 -7.45 -9.67
N LEU A 16 3.94 -7.15 -9.78
CA LEU A 16 4.45 -5.87 -10.24
C LEU A 16 3.86 -5.48 -11.61
N ASN A 17 3.89 -6.39 -12.58
CA ASN A 17 3.33 -6.14 -13.91
C ASN A 17 1.83 -5.83 -13.84
N HIS A 18 1.08 -6.58 -13.01
CA HIS A 18 -0.35 -6.34 -12.80
C HIS A 18 -0.62 -4.98 -12.16
N CYS A 19 0.14 -4.62 -11.13
CA CYS A 19 0.08 -3.33 -10.46
C CYS A 19 0.29 -2.19 -11.46
N VAL A 20 1.40 -2.21 -12.21
CA VAL A 20 1.72 -1.18 -13.21
C VAL A 20 0.67 -1.10 -14.30
N THR A 21 0.26 -2.23 -14.87
CA THR A 21 -0.73 -2.22 -15.95
C THR A 21 -2.09 -1.70 -15.46
N SER A 22 -2.46 -1.92 -14.19
CA SER A 22 -3.66 -1.32 -13.61
C SER A 22 -3.56 0.21 -13.52
N ILE A 23 -2.38 0.75 -13.21
CA ILE A 23 -2.13 2.20 -13.21
C ILE A 23 -2.21 2.76 -14.63
N GLU A 24 -1.57 2.11 -15.60
CA GLU A 24 -1.59 2.55 -17.00
C GLU A 24 -3.01 2.65 -17.56
N ARG A 25 -3.89 1.70 -17.20
CA ARG A 25 -5.29 1.70 -17.64
C ARG A 25 -6.16 2.70 -16.88
N LEU A 26 -6.03 2.76 -15.56
CA LEU A 26 -6.99 3.43 -14.69
C LEU A 26 -6.54 4.84 -14.27
N ALA A 27 -5.28 5.18 -14.46
CA ALA A 27 -4.72 6.51 -14.17
C ALA A 27 -3.73 6.91 -15.29
N PRO A 28 -4.18 6.98 -16.55
CA PRO A 28 -3.30 7.30 -17.67
C PRO A 28 -2.70 8.70 -17.53
N GLY A 29 -1.45 8.84 -17.94
CA GLY A 29 -0.73 10.13 -17.94
C GLY A 29 -0.05 10.51 -16.63
N TYR A 30 -0.20 9.72 -15.55
CA TYR A 30 0.58 9.94 -14.33
C TYR A 30 1.92 9.20 -14.37
N PRO A 31 3.03 9.83 -13.95
CA PRO A 31 4.33 9.19 -13.92
C PRO A 31 4.39 8.03 -12.92
N ILE A 32 5.14 7.00 -13.29
CA ILE A 32 5.39 5.81 -12.48
C ILE A 32 6.90 5.67 -12.27
N THR A 33 7.31 5.52 -11.01
CA THR A 33 8.64 5.07 -10.62
C THR A 33 8.54 3.75 -9.89
N ILE A 34 9.25 2.74 -10.39
CA ILE A 34 9.38 1.44 -9.76
C ILE A 34 10.69 1.42 -8.99
N VAL A 35 10.64 1.11 -7.69
CA VAL A 35 11.83 0.92 -6.87
C VAL A 35 11.93 -0.54 -6.47
N ASP A 36 12.84 -1.24 -7.14
CA ASP A 36 13.07 -2.67 -6.97
C ASP A 36 14.15 -2.93 -5.91
N ASP A 37 13.86 -3.77 -4.91
CA ASP A 37 14.80 -4.12 -3.82
C ASP A 37 15.84 -5.17 -4.26
N ASN A 38 16.43 -4.96 -5.44
CA ASN A 38 17.38 -5.86 -6.08
C ASN A 38 16.83 -7.29 -6.21
N SER A 39 15.69 -7.42 -6.91
CA SER A 39 15.12 -8.73 -7.21
C SER A 39 16.13 -9.60 -7.95
N ASP A 40 16.12 -10.91 -7.69
CA ASP A 40 17.08 -11.85 -8.27
C ASP A 40 16.40 -13.00 -9.03
N ASP A 41 15.07 -13.13 -8.94
CA ASP A 41 14.37 -14.14 -9.72
C ASP A 41 14.22 -13.72 -11.20
N PRO A 42 14.35 -14.67 -12.14
CA PRO A 42 14.31 -14.36 -13.58
C PRO A 42 13.00 -13.73 -14.07
N ASP A 43 11.86 -14.09 -13.49
CA ASP A 43 10.54 -13.56 -13.88
C ASP A 43 10.45 -12.06 -13.58
N THR A 44 10.83 -11.67 -12.35
CA THR A 44 10.86 -10.27 -11.95
C THR A 44 11.88 -9.47 -12.75
N GLN A 45 13.07 -10.01 -13.02
CA GLN A 45 14.07 -9.34 -13.86
C GLN A 45 13.58 -9.09 -15.28
N GLN A 46 12.90 -10.06 -15.89
CA GLN A 46 12.32 -9.90 -17.22
C GLN A 46 11.23 -8.82 -17.23
N VAL A 47 10.34 -8.83 -16.21
CA VAL A 47 9.29 -7.81 -16.06
C VAL A 47 9.91 -6.42 -15.88
N LEU A 48 10.90 -6.25 -15.01
CA LEU A 48 11.58 -4.98 -14.78
C LEU A 48 12.23 -4.45 -16.06
N SER A 49 12.90 -5.31 -16.83
CA SER A 49 13.48 -4.93 -18.12
C SER A 49 12.42 -4.40 -19.08
N SER A 50 11.26 -5.06 -19.19
CA SER A 50 10.17 -4.61 -20.06
C SER A 50 9.52 -3.32 -19.57
N LEU A 51 9.45 -3.10 -18.25
CA LEU A 51 8.87 -1.89 -17.68
C LEU A 51 9.82 -0.69 -17.82
N ALA A 52 11.13 -0.91 -17.82
CA ALA A 52 12.14 0.14 -18.00
C ALA A 52 12.07 0.84 -19.37
N ASP A 53 11.48 0.20 -20.38
CA ASP A 53 11.26 0.80 -21.71
C ASP A 53 10.28 1.98 -21.69
N ARG A 54 9.43 2.06 -20.65
CA ARG A 54 8.31 3.01 -20.58
C ARG A 54 8.17 3.74 -19.25
N HIS A 55 8.76 3.23 -18.17
CA HIS A 55 8.72 3.80 -16.82
C HIS A 55 10.11 3.87 -16.20
N GLN A 56 10.25 4.70 -15.18
CA GLN A 56 11.49 4.76 -14.43
C GLN A 56 11.61 3.54 -13.52
N VAL A 57 12.70 2.78 -13.66
CA VAL A 57 13.08 1.70 -12.73
C VAL A 57 14.33 2.12 -11.97
N VAL A 58 14.28 2.02 -10.65
CA VAL A 58 15.36 2.38 -9.73
C VAL A 58 15.71 1.18 -8.88
N GLN A 59 17.01 0.91 -8.73
CA GLN A 59 17.54 -0.06 -7.78
C GLN A 59 18.37 0.69 -6.74
N PRO A 60 18.23 0.38 -5.43
CA PRO A 60 19.06 0.96 -4.40
C PRO A 60 20.49 0.43 -4.52
N ALA A 61 21.46 1.20 -4.02
CA ALA A 61 22.81 0.70 -3.84
C ALA A 61 22.79 -0.58 -2.98
N LYS A 62 23.67 -1.55 -3.27
CA LYS A 62 23.79 -2.75 -2.44
C LYS A 62 24.32 -2.35 -1.05
N GLU A 63 23.45 -2.23 -0.07
CA GLU A 63 23.84 -2.02 1.34
C GLU A 63 23.65 -3.27 2.20
N GLU A 64 24.54 -3.40 3.21
CA GLU A 64 24.57 -4.48 4.20
C GLU A 64 23.55 -4.21 5.33
N GLY A 65 22.46 -4.98 5.41
CA GLY A 65 21.57 -4.91 6.58
C GLY A 65 20.17 -5.45 6.35
N ALA A 66 19.92 -6.71 6.74
CA ALA A 66 18.61 -7.35 6.59
C ALA A 66 17.60 -6.91 7.68
N SER A 67 16.87 -5.82 7.43
CA SER A 67 15.68 -5.46 8.22
C SER A 67 14.56 -6.50 8.04
N LYS A 68 13.61 -6.56 8.99
CA LYS A 68 12.43 -7.45 8.92
C LYS A 68 11.56 -7.18 7.68
N HIS A 69 11.57 -5.95 7.16
CA HIS A 69 10.79 -5.47 6.02
C HIS A 69 11.60 -5.44 4.70
N GLY A 70 12.82 -5.99 4.68
CA GLY A 70 13.74 -5.79 3.56
C GLY A 70 14.19 -4.32 3.47
N GLY A 71 14.52 -3.87 2.27
CA GLY A 71 14.93 -2.49 1.99
C GLY A 71 13.77 -1.49 1.87
N LEU A 72 12.52 -1.84 2.21
CA LEU A 72 11.33 -1.01 1.92
C LEU A 72 11.48 0.47 2.30
N TYR A 73 11.80 0.79 3.57
CA TYR A 73 11.89 2.19 4.01
C TYR A 73 13.06 2.93 3.38
N HIS A 74 14.17 2.24 3.12
CA HIS A 74 15.27 2.79 2.34
C HIS A 74 14.80 3.09 0.91
N ASN A 75 14.07 2.18 0.28
CA ASN A 75 13.52 2.37 -1.06
C ASN A 75 12.50 3.51 -1.12
N MET A 76 11.66 3.65 -0.08
CA MET A 76 10.75 4.79 0.09
C MET A 76 11.53 6.11 0.19
N GLN A 77 12.64 6.12 0.92
CA GLN A 77 13.54 7.26 1.01
C GLN A 77 14.17 7.60 -0.35
N VAL A 78 14.69 6.59 -1.06
CA VAL A 78 15.27 6.74 -2.41
C VAL A 78 14.25 7.29 -3.40
N ALA A 79 13.00 6.83 -3.36
CA ALA A 79 11.92 7.36 -4.18
C ALA A 79 11.65 8.83 -3.84
N PHE A 80 11.45 9.14 -2.55
CA PHE A 80 11.12 10.48 -2.07
C PHE A 80 12.15 11.55 -2.44
N GLU A 81 13.44 11.20 -2.42
CA GLU A 81 14.52 12.11 -2.78
C GLU A 81 14.54 12.48 -4.27
N ARG A 82 14.00 11.62 -5.14
CA ARG A 82 13.98 11.82 -6.59
C ARG A 82 12.77 12.60 -7.07
N LEU A 83 11.73 12.74 -6.24
CA LEU A 83 10.49 13.38 -6.64
C LEU A 83 10.64 14.91 -6.72
N PRO A 84 9.90 15.58 -7.62
CA PRO A 84 9.84 17.03 -7.61
C PRO A 84 9.07 17.52 -6.37
N GLU A 85 9.40 18.71 -5.88
CA GLU A 85 8.76 19.30 -4.70
C GLU A 85 7.24 19.48 -4.87
N THR A 86 6.80 19.71 -6.11
CA THR A 86 5.40 19.91 -6.50
C THR A 86 4.59 18.61 -6.63
N ALA A 87 5.19 17.44 -6.38
CA ALA A 87 4.51 16.15 -6.47
C ALA A 87 3.65 15.83 -5.24
N LEU A 88 2.57 15.10 -5.51
CA LEU A 88 1.90 14.24 -4.53
C LEU A 88 2.33 12.81 -4.82
N ALA A 89 3.07 12.20 -3.89
CA ALA A 89 3.66 10.90 -4.10
C ALA A 89 2.70 9.80 -3.63
N CYS A 90 2.12 9.03 -4.54
CA CYS A 90 1.28 7.87 -4.23
C CYS A 90 2.17 6.63 -4.09
N PHE A 91 2.46 6.26 -2.85
CA PHE A 91 3.29 5.11 -2.52
C PHE A 91 2.41 3.86 -2.39
N ILE A 92 2.70 2.85 -3.20
CA ILE A 92 1.99 1.56 -3.23
C ILE A 92 3.01 0.42 -3.38
N GLN A 93 2.56 -0.82 -3.14
CA GLN A 93 3.39 -2.01 -3.22
C GLN A 93 3.05 -2.83 -4.47
N ASP A 94 3.98 -3.68 -4.90
CA ASP A 94 3.82 -4.54 -6.08
C ASP A 94 2.62 -5.50 -6.02
N ASP A 95 2.14 -5.82 -4.82
CA ASP A 95 0.96 -6.66 -4.59
C ASP A 95 -0.36 -5.90 -4.47
N MET A 96 -0.39 -4.66 -4.94
CA MET A 96 -1.59 -3.83 -5.01
C MET A 96 -2.05 -3.65 -6.46
N GLN A 97 -3.29 -3.19 -6.62
CA GLN A 97 -3.81 -2.75 -7.92
C GLN A 97 -4.69 -1.52 -7.76
N LEU A 98 -4.78 -0.71 -8.81
CA LEU A 98 -5.91 0.19 -8.98
C LEU A 98 -7.16 -0.64 -9.31
N VAL A 99 -8.29 -0.22 -8.76
CA VAL A 99 -9.57 -0.93 -8.91
C VAL A 99 -10.64 -0.08 -9.58
N ARG A 100 -10.40 1.22 -9.81
CA ARG A 100 -11.29 2.09 -10.56
C ARG A 100 -10.49 3.19 -11.23
N ALA A 101 -11.07 3.79 -12.27
CA ALA A 101 -10.46 4.93 -12.96
C ALA A 101 -10.35 6.13 -12.02
N LEU A 102 -9.21 6.82 -12.08
CA LEU A 102 -9.01 8.15 -11.52
C LEU A 102 -9.44 9.18 -12.54
N ASN A 103 -10.36 10.06 -12.13
CA ASN A 103 -10.80 11.18 -12.94
C ASN A 103 -10.32 12.52 -12.35
N THR A 104 -10.59 13.61 -13.07
CA THR A 104 -10.20 14.97 -12.63
C THR A 104 -10.79 15.35 -11.27
N ALA A 105 -12.00 14.85 -10.93
CA ALA A 105 -12.62 15.13 -9.64
C ALA A 105 -11.88 14.42 -8.49
N ASP A 106 -11.40 13.18 -8.69
CA ASP A 106 -10.61 12.49 -7.67
C ASP A 106 -9.31 13.26 -7.34
N ILE A 107 -8.68 13.81 -8.35
CA ILE A 107 -7.43 14.58 -8.21
C ILE A 107 -7.72 15.93 -7.55
N ALA A 108 -8.81 16.58 -7.93
CA ALA A 108 -9.28 17.80 -7.29
C ALA A 108 -9.61 17.56 -5.81
N ASP A 109 -10.23 16.43 -5.45
CA ASP A 109 -10.52 16.05 -4.07
C ASP A 109 -9.23 15.84 -3.27
N ILE A 110 -8.23 15.14 -3.83
CA ILE A 110 -6.92 14.93 -3.19
C ILE A 110 -6.21 16.28 -2.96
N GLN A 111 -6.18 17.15 -3.98
CA GLN A 111 -5.57 18.47 -3.87
C GLN A 111 -6.34 19.37 -2.90
N GLY A 112 -7.67 19.30 -2.91
CA GLY A 112 -8.57 20.02 -2.02
C GLY A 112 -8.36 19.63 -0.57
N TYR A 113 -8.20 18.33 -0.29
CA TYR A 113 -7.84 17.83 1.04
C TYR A 113 -6.57 18.50 1.56
N PHE A 114 -5.48 18.45 0.79
CA PHE A 114 -4.23 19.07 1.25
C PHE A 114 -4.33 20.60 1.35
N SER A 115 -5.03 21.26 0.43
CA SER A 115 -5.22 22.71 0.45
C SER A 115 -5.99 23.17 1.69
N ALA A 116 -7.03 22.44 2.09
CA ALA A 116 -7.83 22.73 3.28
C ALA A 116 -7.12 22.36 4.59
N ASN A 117 -6.20 21.41 4.56
CA ASN A 117 -5.54 20.86 5.76
C ASN A 117 -4.03 21.10 5.69
N GLN A 118 -3.57 22.30 6.02
CA GLN A 118 -2.14 22.69 5.89
C GLN A 118 -1.21 21.86 6.78
N ASP A 119 -1.67 21.43 7.95
CA ASP A 119 -0.91 20.61 8.90
C ASP A 119 -0.97 19.09 8.61
N CYS A 120 -1.59 18.68 7.49
CA CYS A 120 -1.60 17.29 7.05
C CYS A 120 -0.61 17.09 5.90
N ALA A 121 0.17 16.00 5.92
CA ALA A 121 1.07 15.64 4.81
C ALA A 121 0.81 14.24 4.23
N ILE A 122 -0.16 13.50 4.79
CA ILE A 122 -0.39 12.09 4.50
C ILE A 122 -1.89 11.83 4.30
N LEU A 123 -2.24 11.14 3.22
CA LEU A 123 -3.61 10.76 2.87
C LEU A 123 -3.65 9.31 2.38
N HIS A 124 -4.44 8.46 3.00
CA HIS A 124 -4.50 7.04 2.68
C HIS A 124 -5.46 6.76 1.51
N PRO A 125 -4.98 6.18 0.38
CA PRO A 125 -5.78 6.04 -0.84
C PRO A 125 -6.54 4.72 -0.96
N ALA A 126 -6.26 3.75 -0.09
CA ALA A 126 -6.73 2.38 -0.26
C ALA A 126 -8.08 2.10 0.43
N PHE A 127 -8.81 1.13 -0.11
CA PHE A 127 -10.02 0.60 0.51
C PHE A 127 -9.71 0.00 1.90
N LEU A 128 -10.71 0.00 2.78
CA LEU A 128 -10.62 -0.66 4.06
C LEU A 128 -10.77 -2.18 3.90
N LYS A 129 -10.09 -2.96 4.74
CA LYS A 129 -10.13 -4.43 4.69
C LYS A 129 -11.28 -4.94 5.55
N ALA A 130 -12.13 -5.85 5.07
CA ALA A 130 -13.22 -6.38 5.89
C ALA A 130 -12.72 -7.12 7.14
N SER A 131 -11.49 -7.66 7.13
CA SER A 131 -10.85 -8.23 8.31
C SER A 131 -10.68 -7.24 9.48
N ASN A 132 -10.69 -5.93 9.19
CA ASN A 132 -10.61 -4.84 10.16
C ASN A 132 -11.95 -4.15 10.43
N ARG A 133 -13.06 -4.62 9.81
CA ARG A 133 -14.37 -3.93 9.83
C ARG A 133 -14.80 -3.47 11.21
N LYS A 134 -14.74 -4.36 12.21
CA LYS A 134 -15.17 -4.02 13.58
C LYS A 134 -14.38 -2.83 14.14
N ARG A 135 -13.05 -2.84 13.98
CA ARG A 135 -12.20 -1.74 14.44
C ARG A 135 -12.51 -0.47 13.67
N ASP A 136 -12.62 -0.57 12.36
CA ASP A 136 -12.80 0.59 11.49
C ASP A 136 -14.18 1.24 11.74
N GLN A 137 -15.25 0.46 11.94
CA GLN A 137 -16.56 0.99 12.35
C GLN A 137 -16.55 1.70 13.71
N GLN A 138 -15.68 1.28 14.63
CA GLN A 138 -15.57 1.87 15.97
C GLN A 138 -14.68 3.12 16.02
N SER A 139 -13.81 3.32 15.03
CA SER A 139 -12.76 4.33 15.09
C SER A 139 -12.75 5.31 13.92
N MET A 140 -13.43 5.00 12.81
CA MET A 140 -13.48 5.86 11.64
C MET A 140 -14.69 6.80 11.71
N THR A 141 -14.47 8.08 11.46
CA THR A 141 -15.54 9.08 11.42
C THR A 141 -15.42 9.92 10.14
N TRP A 142 -16.55 10.16 9.49
CA TRP A 142 -16.63 11.03 8.32
C TRP A 142 -16.46 12.50 8.71
N SER A 143 -15.59 13.21 8.00
CA SER A 143 -15.40 14.66 8.14
C SER A 143 -15.98 15.36 6.93
N GLU A 144 -17.13 16.04 7.10
CA GLU A 144 -17.80 16.77 6.01
C GLU A 144 -16.93 17.94 5.51
N THR A 145 -16.22 18.60 6.41
CA THR A 145 -15.32 19.72 6.10
C THR A 145 -14.11 19.28 5.29
N GLU A 146 -13.48 18.16 5.66
CA GLU A 146 -12.24 17.70 5.04
C GLU A 146 -12.48 16.71 3.89
N LYS A 147 -13.74 16.29 3.70
CA LYS A 147 -14.19 15.32 2.70
C LYS A 147 -13.42 13.98 2.77
N CYS A 148 -13.00 13.58 3.95
CA CYS A 148 -12.28 12.33 4.19
C CYS A 148 -12.77 11.65 5.49
N TYR A 149 -12.33 10.41 5.72
CA TYR A 149 -12.47 9.79 7.04
C TYR A 149 -11.25 10.06 7.92
N ARG A 150 -11.50 10.23 9.22
CA ARG A 150 -10.47 10.29 10.26
C ARG A 150 -10.55 9.05 11.14
N ARG A 151 -9.40 8.58 11.60
CA ARG A 151 -9.31 7.43 12.52
C ARG A 151 -8.94 7.90 13.93
N ALA A 152 -9.71 7.48 14.93
CA ALA A 152 -9.36 7.67 16.33
C ALA A 152 -8.25 6.72 16.78
N GLU A 153 -7.50 7.12 17.81
CA GLU A 153 -6.47 6.25 18.42
C GLU A 153 -7.12 5.03 19.09
N THR A 154 -6.69 3.83 18.69
CA THR A 154 -7.20 2.54 19.19
C THR A 154 -6.17 1.76 20.01
N GLY A 155 -5.06 2.41 20.39
CA GLY A 155 -3.91 1.77 21.05
C GLY A 155 -3.02 0.94 20.11
N ALA A 156 -3.31 0.92 18.80
CA ALA A 156 -2.42 0.35 17.80
C ALA A 156 -1.11 1.16 17.69
N SER A 157 0.00 0.49 17.36
CA SER A 157 1.31 1.13 17.27
C SER A 157 1.52 1.98 16.00
N ALA A 158 0.62 1.87 15.02
CA ALA A 158 0.64 2.57 13.75
C ALA A 158 -0.74 2.61 13.10
N GLY A 159 -0.92 3.48 12.11
CA GLY A 159 -2.09 3.52 11.24
C GLY A 159 -3.10 4.62 11.54
N VAL A 160 -2.75 5.60 12.38
CA VAL A 160 -3.53 6.84 12.60
C VAL A 160 -2.85 8.04 11.96
N TYR A 161 -1.52 8.12 12.03
CA TYR A 161 -0.74 9.23 11.48
C TYR A 161 0.03 8.84 10.21
N TYR A 162 0.36 7.56 10.03
CA TYR A 162 1.20 7.07 8.95
C TYR A 162 0.74 5.71 8.43
N SER A 163 0.97 5.47 7.14
CA SER A 163 0.94 4.14 6.52
C SER A 163 1.93 4.09 5.35
N ASP A 164 2.53 2.93 5.11
CA ASP A 164 3.41 2.71 3.96
C ASP A 164 2.68 2.88 2.61
N VAL A 165 1.36 2.66 2.62
CA VAL A 165 0.48 2.92 1.49
C VAL A 165 -0.22 4.25 1.71
N SER A 166 0.28 5.30 1.07
CA SER A 166 -0.22 6.66 1.27
C SER A 166 0.13 7.58 0.10
N ILE A 167 -0.67 8.62 -0.04
CA ILE A 167 -0.35 9.81 -0.82
C ILE A 167 0.35 10.79 0.11
N PHE A 168 1.57 11.15 -0.25
CA PHE A 168 2.47 12.01 0.50
C PHE A 168 2.60 13.38 -0.17
N HIS A 169 2.42 14.45 0.60
CA HIS A 169 2.67 15.80 0.11
C HIS A 169 4.17 16.13 0.19
N VAL A 170 4.88 16.05 -0.94
CA VAL A 170 6.35 16.10 -0.97
C VAL A 170 6.91 17.39 -0.35
N ALA A 171 6.39 18.56 -0.73
CA ALA A 171 6.85 19.83 -0.17
C ALA A 171 6.74 19.91 1.36
N ARG A 172 5.62 19.46 1.95
CA ARG A 172 5.39 19.51 3.41
C ARG A 172 6.33 18.56 4.15
N LEU A 173 6.53 17.36 3.62
CA LEU A 173 7.51 16.43 4.18
C LEU A 173 8.92 17.04 4.16
N ARG A 174 9.30 17.70 3.06
CA ARG A 174 10.60 18.39 2.96
C ARG A 174 10.72 19.57 3.91
N GLN A 175 9.67 20.38 4.09
CA GLN A 175 9.65 21.50 5.04
C GLN A 175 9.94 21.05 6.48
N HIS A 176 9.53 19.84 6.85
CA HIS A 176 9.81 19.24 8.15
C HIS A 176 11.06 18.33 8.17
N ASN A 177 11.90 18.37 7.14
CA ASN A 177 13.08 17.50 7.00
C ASN A 177 12.77 16.01 7.19
N TRP A 178 11.59 15.57 6.74
CA TRP A 178 11.12 14.20 6.89
C TRP A 178 12.13 13.19 6.32
N ARG A 179 12.34 12.11 7.07
CA ARG A 179 13.09 10.93 6.62
C ARG A 179 12.32 9.67 6.99
N PHE A 180 12.17 8.77 6.03
CA PHE A 180 11.57 7.46 6.28
C PHE A 180 12.47 6.66 7.21
N ASP A 181 11.97 6.39 8.41
CA ASP A 181 12.65 5.57 9.44
C ASP A 181 12.39 4.08 9.18
N GLN A 182 13.19 3.21 9.77
CA GLN A 182 13.01 1.76 9.70
C GLN A 182 11.79 1.33 10.53
N GLY A 183 10.66 1.13 9.85
CA GLY A 183 9.46 0.52 10.43
C GLY A 183 8.29 1.50 10.58
N GLU A 184 7.09 0.98 10.34
CA GLU A 184 5.84 1.76 10.37
C GLU A 184 5.62 2.45 11.72
N LYS A 185 6.02 1.82 12.83
CA LYS A 185 5.91 2.40 14.18
C LYS A 185 6.78 3.66 14.37
N ASN A 186 7.99 3.67 13.82
CA ASN A 186 8.89 4.82 13.95
C ASN A 186 8.38 5.98 13.10
N ASN A 187 7.93 5.69 11.87
CA ASN A 187 7.32 6.68 11.00
C ASN A 187 6.00 7.22 11.58
N GLU A 188 5.14 6.38 12.19
CA GLU A 188 3.96 6.84 12.92
C GLU A 188 4.33 7.83 14.02
N LYS A 189 5.36 7.51 14.82
CA LYS A 189 5.82 8.39 15.91
C LYS A 189 6.33 9.72 15.36
N GLN A 190 7.10 9.70 14.27
CA GLN A 190 7.59 10.91 13.60
C GLN A 190 6.41 11.73 13.04
N ALA A 191 5.48 11.09 12.33
CA ALA A 191 4.32 11.76 11.73
C ALA A 191 3.43 12.41 12.81
N ARG A 192 3.21 11.73 13.93
CA ARG A 192 2.45 12.27 15.07
C ARG A 192 3.06 13.53 15.68
N GLN A 193 4.38 13.70 15.58
CA GLN A 193 5.07 14.89 16.09
C GLN A 193 5.00 16.07 15.13
N LEU A 194 4.79 15.81 13.83
CA LEU A 194 4.93 16.81 12.76
C LEU A 194 3.60 17.20 12.13
N PHE A 195 2.62 16.29 12.13
CA PHE A 195 1.40 16.43 11.35
C PHE A 195 0.16 16.06 12.18
N GLN A 196 -0.99 16.57 11.74
CA GLN A 196 -2.29 16.03 12.14
C GLN A 196 -2.44 14.57 11.68
N PRO A 197 -3.38 13.79 12.28
CA PRO A 197 -3.69 12.43 11.83
C PRO A 197 -3.89 12.37 10.31
N MET A 198 -3.58 11.24 9.66
CA MET A 198 -3.80 11.13 8.22
C MET A 198 -5.30 11.08 7.89
N GLY A 199 -5.65 11.57 6.71
CA GLY A 199 -6.99 11.35 6.14
C GLY A 199 -7.06 9.96 5.50
N PHE A 200 -8.26 9.40 5.38
CA PHE A 200 -8.53 8.25 4.51
C PHE A 200 -9.52 8.71 3.44
N LEU A 201 -9.20 8.45 2.17
CA LEU A 201 -10.05 8.87 1.06
C LEU A 201 -11.47 8.35 1.22
N ALA A 202 -12.44 9.22 0.96
CA ALA A 202 -13.84 8.83 0.84
C ALA A 202 -14.02 7.83 -0.30
N ASN A 203 -13.36 8.07 -1.43
CA ASN A 203 -13.48 7.27 -2.63
C ASN A 203 -12.10 6.66 -2.92
N PRO A 204 -11.71 5.59 -2.22
CA PRO A 204 -10.43 4.95 -2.47
C PRO A 204 -10.39 4.37 -3.89
N PHE A 205 -9.17 4.19 -4.41
CA PHE A 205 -8.96 3.72 -5.79
C PHE A 205 -7.93 2.61 -5.91
N VAL A 206 -7.25 2.25 -4.82
CA VAL A 206 -6.26 1.18 -4.78
C VAL A 206 -6.65 0.14 -3.73
N MET A 207 -6.29 -1.13 -3.98
CA MET A 207 -6.50 -2.22 -3.04
C MET A 207 -5.36 -3.23 -3.11
N TRP A 208 -5.02 -3.82 -1.97
CA TRP A 208 -4.13 -4.99 -1.92
C TRP A 208 -4.80 -6.19 -2.59
N LEU A 209 -4.03 -6.95 -3.35
CA LEU A 209 -4.46 -8.27 -3.78
C LEU A 209 -4.62 -9.17 -2.55
N PRO A 210 -5.67 -10.01 -2.50
CA PRO A 210 -5.87 -10.93 -1.40
C PRO A 210 -4.97 -12.16 -1.52
N ASN A 211 -4.70 -12.77 -0.36
CA ASN A 211 -3.97 -14.01 -0.16
C ASN A 211 -2.61 -14.06 -0.88
N VAL A 212 -1.90 -12.94 -1.00
CA VAL A 212 -0.63 -12.90 -1.71
C VAL A 212 0.43 -13.71 -0.97
N SER A 213 1.29 -14.41 -1.72
CA SER A 213 2.47 -15.09 -1.16
C SER A 213 3.40 -14.07 -0.49
N ALA A 214 4.07 -14.41 0.60
CA ALA A 214 4.91 -13.47 1.35
C ALA A 214 6.39 -13.87 1.34
N TYR A 215 7.25 -12.88 1.50
CA TYR A 215 8.67 -13.04 1.81
C TYR A 215 8.97 -12.35 3.13
N ARG A 216 9.95 -12.86 3.89
CA ARG A 216 10.40 -12.20 5.12
C ARG A 216 11.92 -12.19 5.21
N GLY A 217 12.51 -10.99 5.30
CA GLY A 217 13.96 -10.82 5.23
C GLY A 217 14.56 -11.42 3.96
N LYS A 218 13.88 -11.27 2.82
CA LYS A 218 14.24 -11.87 1.52
C LYS A 218 14.33 -13.40 1.52
N THR A 219 13.72 -14.08 2.51
CA THR A 219 13.69 -15.54 2.62
C THR A 219 12.26 -16.07 2.73
N LYS A 220 12.06 -17.33 2.32
CA LYS A 220 10.79 -18.05 2.44
C LYS A 220 10.98 -19.29 3.32
N THR A 221 10.69 -19.10 4.61
CA THR A 221 10.77 -20.12 5.67
C THR A 221 9.77 -21.27 5.44
N LEU A 222 10.02 -22.44 6.02
CA LEU A 222 9.10 -23.58 5.95
C LEU A 222 7.75 -23.23 6.58
N GLY A 223 7.75 -22.55 7.74
CA GLY A 223 6.53 -22.06 8.36
C GLY A 223 5.72 -21.14 7.47
N LEU A 224 6.38 -20.32 6.64
CA LEU A 224 5.70 -19.47 5.67
C LEU A 224 5.16 -20.26 4.48
N ARG A 225 5.90 -21.25 3.96
CA ARG A 225 5.43 -22.14 2.88
C ARG A 225 4.17 -22.91 3.31
N ILE A 226 4.17 -23.47 4.51
CA ILE A 226 3.00 -24.17 5.06
C ILE A 226 1.84 -23.19 5.23
N ALA A 227 2.10 -21.99 5.75
CA ALA A 227 1.07 -20.98 5.91
C ALA A 227 0.41 -20.62 4.57
N GLU A 228 1.21 -20.38 3.54
CA GLU A 228 0.75 -20.09 2.17
C GLU A 228 -0.10 -21.21 1.59
N GLN A 229 0.31 -22.47 1.75
CA GLN A 229 -0.47 -23.60 1.25
C GLN A 229 -1.84 -23.69 1.94
N VAL A 230 -1.88 -23.53 3.26
CA VAL A 230 -3.14 -23.61 4.02
C VAL A 230 -3.99 -22.35 3.84
N SER A 231 -3.40 -21.18 3.55
CA SER A 231 -4.17 -19.97 3.19
C SER A 231 -4.56 -19.91 1.73
N LYS A 232 -4.20 -20.91 0.91
CA LYS A 232 -4.37 -20.86 -0.55
C LYS A 232 -3.78 -19.57 -1.10
N SER A 233 -2.52 -19.28 -0.77
CA SER A 233 -1.87 -18.09 -1.28
C SER A 233 -1.61 -18.18 -2.77
N GLY A 234 -1.77 -17.07 -3.47
CA GLY A 234 -1.77 -17.07 -4.93
C GLY A 234 -1.94 -15.69 -5.53
N PHE A 235 -2.34 -15.67 -6.81
CA PHE A 235 -2.57 -14.46 -7.58
C PHE A 235 -4.07 -14.31 -7.85
N TYR A 236 -4.72 -13.42 -7.10
CA TYR A 236 -6.17 -13.24 -7.09
C TYR A 236 -6.54 -11.80 -7.49
N PRO A 237 -6.50 -11.46 -8.79
CA PRO A 237 -6.78 -10.10 -9.25
C PRO A 237 -8.22 -9.68 -8.92
N ILE A 238 -8.38 -8.40 -8.58
CA ILE A 238 -9.67 -7.77 -8.32
C ILE A 238 -10.22 -7.25 -9.66
N ALA A 239 -11.51 -7.49 -9.91
CA ALA A 239 -12.20 -6.94 -11.07
C ALA A 239 -12.22 -5.41 -11.00
N GLU A 240 -11.93 -4.74 -12.11
CA GLU A 240 -12.04 -3.29 -12.21
C GLU A 240 -13.50 -2.86 -12.05
N MET A 241 -13.72 -1.80 -11.28
CA MET A 241 -15.04 -1.22 -11.08
C MET A 241 -15.50 -0.57 -12.38
N THR A 242 -16.75 -0.85 -12.76
CA THR A 242 -17.43 -0.11 -13.80
C THR A 242 -17.67 1.34 -13.37
N GLU A 243 -18.04 2.20 -14.32
CA GLU A 243 -18.46 3.57 -14.04
C GLU A 243 -19.67 3.60 -13.09
N SER A 244 -20.64 2.70 -13.26
CA SER A 244 -21.81 2.58 -12.38
C SER A 244 -21.42 2.17 -10.96
N GLN A 245 -20.52 1.21 -10.79
CA GLN A 245 -19.99 0.81 -9.47
C GLN A 245 -19.22 1.96 -8.81
N SER A 246 -18.43 2.70 -9.58
CA SER A 246 -17.68 3.88 -9.09
C SER A 246 -18.64 4.98 -8.63
N THR A 247 -19.72 5.21 -9.38
CA THR A 247 -20.77 6.17 -9.04
C THR A 247 -21.48 5.77 -7.74
N LEU A 248 -21.84 4.49 -7.59
CA LEU A 248 -22.44 3.97 -6.35
C LEU A 248 -21.52 4.15 -5.13
N LEU A 249 -20.21 3.91 -5.29
CA LEU A 249 -19.24 4.20 -4.23
C LEU A 249 -19.25 5.69 -3.86
N GLN A 250 -19.22 6.58 -4.84
CA GLN A 250 -19.13 8.03 -4.61
C GLN A 250 -20.39 8.62 -3.96
N GLN A 251 -21.56 8.07 -4.30
CA GLN A 251 -22.88 8.52 -3.85
C GLN A 251 -23.37 7.85 -2.55
N ARG A 252 -22.65 6.85 -2.02
CA ARG A 252 -23.03 6.19 -0.78
C ARG A 252 -23.16 7.18 0.39
N ASP A 253 -23.98 6.84 1.37
CA ASP A 253 -23.97 7.54 2.65
C ASP A 253 -22.64 7.31 3.36
N ARG A 254 -21.82 8.37 3.41
CA ARG A 254 -20.46 8.31 3.96
C ARG A 254 -20.46 8.19 5.48
N THR A 255 -21.53 8.59 6.15
CA THR A 255 -21.66 8.49 7.61
C THR A 255 -22.04 7.08 8.05
N ALA A 256 -22.85 6.37 7.25
CA ALA A 256 -23.29 5.02 7.53
C ALA A 256 -22.41 3.93 6.90
N THR A 257 -21.83 4.19 5.72
CA THR A 257 -21.17 3.18 4.89
C THR A 257 -19.71 3.51 4.64
N LEU A 258 -18.83 2.75 5.28
CA LEU A 258 -17.39 2.80 5.05
C LEU A 258 -17.01 2.12 3.71
N PRO A 259 -15.96 2.58 3.01
CA PRO A 259 -15.51 1.99 1.76
C PRO A 259 -14.68 0.72 2.02
N VAL A 260 -15.34 -0.33 2.50
CA VAL A 260 -14.72 -1.65 2.75
C VAL A 260 -14.64 -2.41 1.43
N ALA A 261 -13.45 -2.86 1.06
CA ALA A 261 -13.15 -3.51 -0.21
C ALA A 261 -14.16 -4.61 -0.56
N GLU A 262 -14.40 -5.55 0.35
CA GLU A 262 -15.28 -6.69 0.09
C GLU A 262 -16.77 -6.33 -0.06
N ASP A 263 -17.19 -5.08 0.20
CA ASP A 263 -18.55 -4.60 -0.05
C ASP A 263 -18.71 -4.01 -1.47
N PHE A 264 -17.62 -3.51 -2.07
CA PHE A 264 -17.63 -2.81 -3.36
C PHE A 264 -16.87 -3.56 -4.46
N LEU A 265 -16.00 -4.48 -4.10
CA LEU A 265 -15.06 -5.14 -4.99
C LEU A 265 -15.32 -6.65 -5.05
N THR A 266 -15.06 -7.21 -6.23
CA THR A 266 -15.12 -8.65 -6.52
C THR A 266 -13.82 -9.10 -7.15
N LEU A 267 -13.48 -10.38 -6.98
CA LEU A 267 -12.36 -10.97 -7.72
C LEU A 267 -12.76 -11.14 -9.19
N VAL A 268 -11.77 -11.11 -10.09
CA VAL A 268 -11.98 -11.44 -11.51
C VAL A 268 -12.61 -12.82 -11.67
N ASN A 269 -12.23 -13.76 -10.80
CA ASN A 269 -12.83 -15.09 -10.68
C ASN A 269 -13.59 -15.20 -9.35
N PRO A 270 -14.92 -14.92 -9.33
CA PRO A 270 -15.72 -15.01 -8.12
C PRO A 270 -15.71 -16.43 -7.53
N GLY A 271 -15.65 -16.52 -6.20
CA GLY A 271 -15.71 -17.79 -5.46
C GLY A 271 -14.37 -18.49 -5.22
N GLU A 272 -13.26 -18.01 -5.80
CA GLU A 272 -11.93 -18.57 -5.55
C GLU A 272 -11.49 -18.44 -4.09
N LEU A 273 -11.89 -17.35 -3.42
CA LEU A 273 -11.60 -17.07 -2.02
C LEU A 273 -12.87 -16.72 -1.24
N ALA A 274 -12.95 -17.25 -0.02
CA ALA A 274 -13.98 -16.86 0.94
C ALA A 274 -13.69 -15.46 1.51
N LYS A 275 -14.76 -14.69 1.78
CA LYS A 275 -14.69 -13.42 2.50
C LYS A 275 -14.79 -13.66 4.02
N PRO A 276 -14.16 -12.82 4.87
CA PRO A 276 -13.26 -11.72 4.53
C PRO A 276 -11.97 -12.25 3.92
N TRP A 277 -11.38 -11.49 3.00
CA TRP A 277 -10.11 -11.87 2.41
C TRP A 277 -8.99 -11.77 3.43
N PHE A 278 -7.95 -12.60 3.26
CA PHE A 278 -6.73 -12.51 4.05
C PHE A 278 -5.68 -11.75 3.25
N PHE A 279 -4.85 -10.97 3.93
CA PHE A 279 -3.79 -10.20 3.25
C PHE A 279 -2.40 -10.59 3.75
N TYR A 280 -2.32 -11.51 4.71
CA TYR A 280 -1.07 -12.03 5.22
C TYR A 280 -1.19 -13.52 5.54
N PRO A 281 -0.33 -14.40 4.99
CA PRO A 281 -0.45 -15.86 5.17
C PRO A 281 -0.43 -16.31 6.64
N LEU A 282 0.33 -15.61 7.48
CA LEU A 282 0.47 -15.92 8.91
C LEU A 282 -0.58 -15.24 9.80
N GLU A 283 -1.54 -14.51 9.23
CA GLU A 283 -2.62 -13.87 9.98
C GLU A 283 -3.39 -14.92 10.79
N LYS A 284 -3.64 -14.63 12.07
CA LYS A 284 -4.34 -15.52 13.03
C LYS A 284 -3.70 -16.90 13.27
N ARG A 285 -2.52 -17.21 12.72
CA ARG A 285 -1.82 -18.50 12.90
C ARG A 285 -0.65 -18.37 13.87
N LYS A 286 -0.87 -18.61 15.18
CA LYS A 286 0.16 -18.38 16.22
C LYS A 286 1.35 -19.35 16.12
N ILE A 287 1.08 -20.64 15.88
CA ILE A 287 2.11 -21.69 15.81
C ILE A 287 3.06 -21.46 14.63
N LEU A 288 2.52 -21.25 13.42
CA LEU A 288 3.34 -20.98 12.24
C LEU A 288 4.14 -19.66 12.36
N ARG A 289 3.61 -18.65 13.07
CA ARG A 289 4.36 -17.43 13.40
C ARG A 289 5.55 -17.69 14.32
N GLN A 290 5.42 -18.64 15.25
CA GLN A 290 6.54 -19.02 16.12
C GLN A 290 7.60 -19.79 15.35
N LEU A 291 7.18 -20.74 14.50
CA LEU A 291 8.07 -21.50 13.63
C LEU A 291 8.88 -20.57 12.70
N ASP A 292 8.20 -19.66 12.00
CA ASP A 292 8.84 -18.65 11.13
C ASP A 292 9.87 -17.79 11.90
N ARG A 293 9.55 -17.38 13.14
CA ARG A 293 10.48 -16.61 13.98
C ARG A 293 11.72 -17.42 14.38
N ILE A 294 11.56 -18.71 14.68
CA ILE A 294 12.67 -19.59 15.05
C ILE A 294 13.58 -19.80 13.85
N GLU A 295 13.01 -20.11 12.68
CA GLU A 295 13.77 -20.28 11.44
C GLU A 295 14.57 -19.02 11.10
N LEU A 296 13.96 -17.83 11.13
CA LEU A 296 14.66 -16.57 10.86
C LEU A 296 15.80 -16.29 11.85
N LYS A 297 15.68 -16.71 13.11
CA LYS A 297 16.76 -16.58 14.10
C LYS A 297 17.89 -17.55 13.81
N LEU A 298 17.58 -18.81 13.47
CA LEU A 298 18.59 -19.81 13.12
C LEU A 298 19.35 -19.40 11.86
N THR A 299 18.68 -18.96 10.80
CA THR A 299 19.33 -18.51 9.56
C THR A 299 20.27 -17.32 9.78
N ARG A 300 20.03 -16.49 10.80
CA ARG A 300 20.92 -15.39 11.19
C ARG A 300 22.12 -15.83 12.05
N LEU A 301 22.05 -17.00 12.69
CA LEU A 301 23.15 -17.56 13.48
C LEU A 301 24.15 -18.35 12.62
N PHE A 302 23.72 -18.79 11.44
CA PHE A 302 24.53 -19.56 10.48
C PHE A 302 24.97 -18.74 9.25
N LYS A 303 24.82 -17.41 9.31
CA LYS A 303 25.41 -16.44 8.37
C LYS A 303 26.46 -15.63 9.12
#